data_AF-S7HKV9-F1
#
_entry.id   AF-S7HKV9-F1
#
_cell.length_a   1.000
_cell.length_b   1.000
_cell.length_c   1.000
_cell.angle_alpha   90.00
_cell.angle_beta   90.00
_cell.angle_gamma   90.00
#
_symmetry.space_group_name_H-M   'P 1'
#
loop_
_entity.id
_entity.type
_entity.pdbx_description
1 polymer ?
#
loop_
_entity_poly.entity_id
_entity_poly.type
_entity_poly.pdbx_seq_one_letter_code
_entity_poly.pdbx_strand_id
1 'polypeptide(L)'
;MFSIQQIANIWVHFFNESLQNILSQEVSLVQLSQKLEQLVNQTGGEVLKAILEQADEAIYAASKPEHRYQVKAHRSRTLTTLWGEVTFTRTYYQDKTDSFYHYLSDEWLGLDKSTHIEPFCRARLVTRSADVSYRKSVALTPRRLSGKCLQPIRN
;
A
#
# COMPACT_ATOMS: atom_id res chain seq x y z
N MET A 1 -9.54 5.08 -11.47
CA MET A 1 -8.97 5.34 -10.14
C MET A 1 -10.14 5.34 -9.18
N PHE A 2 -10.13 4.50 -8.14
CA PHE A 2 -11.23 4.49 -7.18
C PHE A 2 -11.19 5.79 -6.36
N SER A 3 -12.31 6.51 -6.30
CA SER A 3 -12.44 7.57 -5.29
C SER A 3 -12.64 6.93 -3.91
N ILE A 4 -12.23 7.61 -2.84
CA ILE A 4 -12.45 7.15 -1.46
C ILE A 4 -13.92 6.83 -1.23
N GLN A 5 -14.81 7.62 -1.84
CA GLN A 5 -16.25 7.38 -1.79
C GLN A 5 -16.65 6.05 -2.42
N GLN A 6 -16.05 5.67 -3.56
CA GLN A 6 -16.31 4.38 -4.20
C GLN A 6 -15.84 3.22 -3.32
N ILE A 7 -14.68 3.36 -2.67
CA ILE A 7 -14.20 2.36 -1.71
C ILE A 7 -15.19 2.24 -0.55
N ALA A 8 -15.58 3.36 0.06
CA ALA A 8 -16.56 3.36 1.16
C ALA A 8 -17.88 2.70 0.75
N ASN A 9 -18.39 2.99 -0.45
CA ASN A 9 -19.62 2.38 -0.96
C ASN A 9 -19.51 0.86 -1.11
N ILE A 10 -18.37 0.35 -1.56
CA ILE A 10 -18.11 -1.11 -1.67
C ILE A 10 -18.18 -1.76 -0.28
N TRP A 11 -17.58 -1.12 0.74
CA TRP A 11 -17.63 -1.61 2.13
C TRP A 11 -19.04 -1.55 2.73
N VAL A 12 -19.78 -0.47 2.51
CA VAL A 12 -21.17 -0.32 2.97
C VAL A 12 -22.06 -1.37 2.31
N HIS A 13 -21.92 -1.59 1.00
CA HIS A 13 -22.67 -2.63 0.29
C HIS A 13 -22.37 -4.01 0.86
N PHE A 14 -21.09 -4.36 1.01
CA PHE A 14 -20.68 -5.64 1.58
C PHE A 14 -21.26 -5.86 2.99
N PHE A 15 -21.22 -4.83 3.84
CA PHE A 15 -21.75 -4.90 5.19
C PHE A 15 -23.25 -5.21 5.18
N ASN A 16 -24.03 -4.45 4.40
CA ASN A 16 -25.47 -4.63 4.31
C ASN A 16 -25.84 -6.00 3.72
N GLU A 17 -25.19 -6.41 2.64
CA GLU A 17 -25.40 -7.72 2.00
C GLU A 17 -25.06 -8.86 2.98
N SER A 18 -23.96 -8.73 3.72
CA SER A 18 -23.55 -9.72 4.72
C SER A 18 -24.59 -9.88 5.81
N LEU A 19 -25.14 -8.78 6.34
CA LEU A 19 -26.21 -8.84 7.34
C LEU A 19 -27.47 -9.51 6.79
N GLN A 20 -27.90 -9.16 5.58
CA GLN A 20 -29.07 -9.80 4.96
C GLN A 20 -28.86 -11.30 4.78
N ASN A 21 -27.70 -11.72 4.27
CA ASN A 21 -27.38 -13.14 4.09
C ASN A 21 -27.36 -13.92 5.42
N ILE A 22 -26.91 -13.28 6.52
CA ILE A 22 -26.95 -13.89 7.86
C ILE A 22 -28.39 -14.05 8.35
N LEU A 23 -29.21 -13.00 8.22
CA LEU A 23 -30.61 -13.01 8.66
C LEU A 23 -31.45 -14.03 7.87
N SER A 24 -31.13 -14.23 6.59
CA SER A 24 -31.74 -15.25 5.72
C SER A 24 -31.15 -16.67 5.91
N GLN A 25 -30.14 -16.84 6.78
CA GLN A 25 -29.44 -18.13 6.99
C GLN A 25 -28.76 -18.69 5.72
N GLU A 26 -28.38 -17.82 4.78
CA GLU A 26 -27.81 -18.20 3.47
C GLU A 26 -26.28 -18.24 3.47
N VAL A 27 -25.63 -17.85 4.57
CA VAL A 27 -24.16 -17.79 4.65
C VAL A 27 -23.64 -18.40 5.95
N SER A 28 -22.59 -19.21 5.83
CA SER A 28 -21.81 -19.71 6.97
C SER A 28 -20.70 -18.73 7.37
N LEU A 29 -20.19 -18.87 8.60
CA LEU A 29 -19.06 -18.08 9.08
C LEU A 29 -17.81 -18.23 8.20
N VAL A 30 -17.55 -19.43 7.67
CA VAL A 30 -16.43 -19.70 6.76
C VAL A 30 -16.57 -18.90 5.47
N GLN A 31 -17.75 -18.93 4.84
CA GLN A 31 -18.02 -18.17 3.62
C GLN A 31 -17.94 -16.66 3.87
N LEU A 32 -18.47 -16.18 5.00
CA LEU A 32 -18.38 -14.77 5.37
C LEU A 32 -16.93 -14.31 5.52
N SER A 33 -16.10 -15.11 6.20
CA SER A 33 -14.67 -14.82 6.41
C SER A 33 -13.90 -14.78 5.09
N GLN A 34 -14.19 -15.71 4.17
CA GLN A 34 -13.59 -15.73 2.83
C GLN A 34 -14.00 -14.53 2.00
N LYS A 35 -15.29 -14.15 2.00
CA LYS A 35 -15.76 -12.95 1.29
C LYS A 35 -15.12 -11.67 1.86
N LEU A 36 -14.98 -11.57 3.18
CA LEU A 36 -14.30 -10.45 3.83
C LEU A 36 -12.82 -10.38 3.44
N GLU A 37 -12.10 -11.52 3.45
CA GLU A 37 -10.71 -11.57 3.02
C GLU A 37 -10.56 -11.11 1.56
N GLN A 38 -11.44 -11.55 0.67
CA GLN A 38 -11.45 -11.10 -0.73
C GLN A 38 -11.68 -9.60 -0.85
N LEU A 39 -12.64 -9.04 -0.10
CA LEU A 39 -12.91 -7.60 -0.07
C LEU A 39 -11.69 -6.80 0.40
N VAL A 40 -11.07 -7.22 1.51
CA VAL A 40 -9.86 -6.59 2.05
C VAL A 40 -8.74 -6.66 1.02
N ASN A 41 -8.56 -7.80 0.35
CA ASN A 41 -7.52 -7.96 -0.66
C ASN A 41 -7.78 -7.13 -1.91
N GLN A 42 -9.04 -6.96 -2.30
CA GLN A 42 -9.43 -6.15 -3.45
C GLN A 42 -9.29 -4.65 -3.18
N THR A 43 -9.62 -4.21 -1.97
CA THR A 43 -9.68 -2.77 -1.63
C THR A 43 -8.44 -2.24 -0.92
N GLY A 44 -7.68 -3.10 -0.22
CA GLY A 44 -6.56 -2.68 0.62
C GLY A 44 -5.46 -1.95 -0.13
N GLY A 45 -5.10 -2.39 -1.34
CA GLY A 45 -4.11 -1.71 -2.18
C GLY A 45 -4.57 -0.32 -2.65
N GLU A 46 -5.86 -0.17 -2.97
CA GLU A 46 -6.45 1.11 -3.37
C GLU A 46 -6.55 2.08 -2.19
N VAL A 47 -6.91 1.57 -0.99
CA VAL A 47 -6.90 2.37 0.25
C VAL A 47 -5.49 2.88 0.54
N LEU A 48 -4.49 1.98 0.51
CA LEU A 48 -3.10 2.37 0.76
C LEU A 48 -2.61 3.41 -0.26
N LYS A 49 -2.91 3.21 -1.55
CA LYS A 49 -2.62 4.20 -2.59
C LYS A 49 -3.22 5.56 -2.24
N ALA A 50 -4.52 5.60 -1.97
CA ALA A 50 -5.23 6.84 -1.70
C ALA A 50 -4.68 7.57 -0.47
N ILE A 51 -4.29 6.83 0.58
CA ILE A 51 -3.64 7.41 1.77
C ILE A 51 -2.29 8.02 1.40
N LEU A 52 -1.46 7.32 0.63
CA LEU A 52 -0.14 7.81 0.24
C LEU A 52 -0.21 9.09 -0.62
N GLU A 53 -1.14 9.14 -1.56
CA GLU A 53 -1.33 10.32 -2.43
C GLU A 53 -1.87 11.52 -1.62
N GLN A 54 -2.86 11.30 -0.74
CA GLN A 54 -3.36 12.36 0.15
C GLN A 54 -2.32 12.81 1.17
N ALA A 55 -1.48 11.90 1.67
CA ALA A 55 -0.38 12.26 2.55
C ALA A 55 0.63 13.16 1.84
N ASP A 56 0.97 12.88 0.57
CA ASP A 56 1.85 13.75 -0.23
C ASP A 56 1.27 15.17 -0.37
N GLU A 57 -0.04 15.28 -0.63
CA GLU A 57 -0.75 16.58 -0.69
C GLU A 57 -0.74 17.31 0.66
N ALA A 58 -1.00 16.59 1.76
CA ALA A 58 -0.99 17.18 3.10
C ALA A 58 0.41 17.66 3.52
N ILE A 59 1.45 16.89 3.19
CA ILE A 59 2.85 17.25 3.43
C ILE A 59 3.23 18.47 2.60
N TYR A 60 2.79 18.55 1.35
CA TYR A 60 2.96 19.75 0.55
C TYR A 60 2.33 20.97 1.22
N ALA A 61 1.06 20.86 1.65
CA ALA A 61 0.36 21.94 2.32
C ALA A 61 1.06 22.38 3.62
N ALA A 62 1.59 21.44 4.41
CA ALA A 62 2.31 21.70 5.65
C ALA A 62 3.68 22.35 5.42
N SER A 63 4.39 21.99 4.35
CA SER A 63 5.72 22.54 4.01
C SER A 63 5.68 23.87 3.26
N LYS A 64 4.54 24.20 2.63
CA LYS A 64 4.36 25.42 1.81
C LYS A 64 4.66 26.74 2.55
N PRO A 65 4.25 26.96 3.82
CA PRO A 65 4.49 28.23 4.52
C PRO A 65 5.96 28.59 4.67
N GLU A 66 6.87 27.61 4.73
CA GLU A 66 8.30 27.84 4.84
C GLU A 66 8.92 28.36 3.54
N HIS A 67 8.21 28.23 2.40
CA HIS A 67 8.68 28.58 1.06
C HIS A 67 10.05 27.96 0.68
N ARG A 68 10.50 26.95 1.43
CA ARG A 68 11.81 26.28 1.29
C ARG A 68 11.91 25.44 0.02
N TYR A 69 10.82 24.78 -0.37
CA TYR A 69 10.81 23.83 -1.46
C TYR A 69 10.19 24.40 -2.74
N GLN A 70 10.75 24.03 -3.90
CA GLN A 70 10.16 24.25 -5.22
C GLN A 70 9.71 22.91 -5.79
N VAL A 71 8.45 22.81 -6.20
CA VAL A 71 7.92 21.65 -6.93
C VAL A 71 8.57 21.58 -8.32
N LYS A 72 9.17 20.44 -8.65
CA LYS A 72 9.81 20.20 -9.95
C LYS A 72 9.03 19.25 -10.85
N ALA A 73 8.41 18.22 -10.26
CA ALA A 73 7.61 17.25 -10.97
C ALA A 73 6.75 16.44 -10.00
N HIS A 74 5.76 15.74 -10.54
CA HIS A 74 5.11 14.61 -9.88
C HIS A 74 5.64 13.33 -10.50
N ARG A 75 6.02 12.34 -9.69
CA ARG A 75 6.58 11.07 -10.17
C ARG A 75 5.87 9.90 -9.53
N SER A 76 5.64 8.85 -10.31
CA SER A 76 5.08 7.61 -9.79
C SER A 76 6.14 6.78 -9.05
N ARG A 77 5.71 6.09 -7.99
CA ARG A 77 6.47 5.04 -7.29
C ARG A 77 5.58 3.80 -7.19
N THR A 78 6.19 2.62 -7.34
CA THR A 78 5.51 1.34 -7.12
C THR A 78 6.16 0.62 -5.94
N LEU A 79 5.33 0.17 -5.00
CA LEU A 79 5.72 -0.70 -3.88
C LEU A 79 5.03 -2.05 -4.00
N THR A 80 5.78 -3.11 -3.73
CA THR A 80 5.22 -4.44 -3.50
C THR A 80 4.71 -4.53 -2.06
N THR A 81 3.41 -4.78 -1.91
CA THR A 81 2.69 -4.85 -0.63
C THR A 81 2.02 -6.21 -0.47
N LEU A 82 1.41 -6.46 0.70
CA LEU A 82 0.60 -7.67 0.91
C LEU A 82 -0.64 -7.76 0.01
N TRP A 83 -1.12 -6.62 -0.50
CA TRP A 83 -2.27 -6.53 -1.41
C TRP A 83 -1.85 -6.55 -2.89
N GLY A 84 -0.56 -6.72 -3.18
CA GLY A 84 0.03 -6.68 -4.51
C GLY A 84 0.82 -5.38 -4.77
N GLU A 85 1.02 -5.06 -6.04
CA GLU A 85 1.71 -3.83 -6.44
C GLU A 85 0.81 -2.62 -6.26
N VAL A 86 1.29 -1.64 -5.49
CA VAL A 86 0.62 -0.36 -5.24
C VAL A 86 1.46 0.72 -5.91
N THR A 87 0.89 1.36 -6.93
CA THR A 87 1.52 2.48 -7.65
C THR A 87 0.82 3.78 -7.28
N PHE A 88 1.58 4.73 -6.76
CA PHE A 88 1.10 6.04 -6.30
C PHE A 88 1.98 7.16 -6.82
N THR A 89 1.42 8.37 -6.85
CA THR A 89 2.12 9.58 -7.28
C THR A 89 2.64 10.36 -6.07
N ARG A 90 3.85 10.92 -6.19
CA ARG A 90 4.49 11.73 -5.15
C ARG A 90 5.19 12.94 -5.75
N THR A 91 5.37 13.97 -4.94
CA THR A 91 5.96 15.23 -5.39
C THR A 91 7.48 15.24 -5.26
N TYR A 92 8.14 15.67 -6.33
CA TYR A 92 9.59 15.84 -6.41
C TYR A 92 9.95 17.31 -6.17
N TYR A 93 10.68 17.56 -5.09
CA TYR A 93 11.06 18.89 -4.65
C TYR A 93 12.52 19.18 -4.93
N GLN A 94 12.84 20.44 -5.19
CA GLN A 94 14.18 20.99 -4.98
C GLN A 94 14.14 21.91 -3.77
N ASP A 95 15.03 21.69 -2.82
CA ASP A 95 15.26 22.59 -1.71
C ASP A 95 16.01 23.84 -2.20
N LYS A 96 15.52 25.03 -1.87
CA LYS A 96 16.13 26.30 -2.30
C LYS A 96 17.37 26.67 -1.50
N THR A 97 17.60 26.04 -0.35
CA THR A 97 18.71 26.36 0.56
C THR A 97 20.01 25.69 0.14
N ASP A 98 19.95 24.41 -0.21
CA ASP A 98 21.12 23.59 -0.56
C ASP A 98 21.08 23.04 -2.00
N SER A 99 19.99 23.30 -2.73
CA SER A 99 19.73 22.82 -4.10
C SER A 99 19.60 21.30 -4.23
N PHE A 100 19.54 20.55 -3.13
CA PHE A 100 19.29 19.12 -3.15
C PHE A 100 17.83 18.78 -3.45
N TYR A 101 17.60 17.52 -3.80
CA TYR A 101 16.31 17.05 -4.27
C TYR A 101 15.70 16.05 -3.30
N HIS A 102 14.41 16.24 -3.04
CA HIS A 102 13.70 15.58 -1.95
C HIS A 102 12.39 14.96 -2.43
N TYR A 103 12.03 13.86 -1.78
CA TYR A 103 10.69 13.31 -1.79
C TYR A 103 10.20 13.35 -0.34
N LEU A 104 9.59 14.47 0.07
CA LEU A 104 9.20 14.68 1.48
C LEU A 104 8.28 13.56 1.99
N SER A 105 7.37 13.08 1.14
CA SER A 105 6.50 11.94 1.45
C SER A 105 7.27 10.66 1.74
N ASP A 106 8.35 10.37 0.99
CA ASP A 106 9.20 9.22 1.29
C ASP A 106 9.94 9.40 2.62
N GLU A 107 10.54 10.58 2.82
CA GLU A 107 11.39 10.87 3.97
C GLU A 107 10.60 10.80 5.28
N TRP A 108 9.38 11.34 5.29
CA TRP A 108 8.50 11.33 6.46
C TRP A 108 7.95 9.94 6.78
N LEU A 109 7.78 9.10 5.75
CA LEU A 109 7.33 7.71 5.89
C LEU A 109 8.49 6.72 6.10
N GLY A 110 9.74 7.18 6.10
CA GLY A 110 10.92 6.32 6.22
C GLY A 110 11.11 5.38 5.02
N LEU A 111 10.72 5.80 3.82
CA LEU A 111 10.81 5.00 2.60
C LEU A 111 12.10 5.27 1.82
N ASP A 112 13.17 4.55 2.16
CA ASP A 112 14.44 4.62 1.44
C ASP A 112 14.30 4.46 -0.08
N LYS A 113 15.20 5.06 -0.86
CA LYS A 113 15.17 5.02 -2.33
C LYS A 113 15.18 3.59 -2.90
N SER A 114 15.86 2.66 -2.23
CA SER A 114 15.96 1.24 -2.60
C SER A 114 14.76 0.38 -2.15
N THR A 115 13.81 0.96 -1.41
CA THR A 115 12.64 0.23 -0.91
C THR A 115 11.67 -0.04 -2.05
N HIS A 116 11.69 -1.29 -2.52
CA HIS A 116 10.74 -1.83 -3.50
C HIS A 116 9.65 -2.69 -2.86
N ILE A 117 9.99 -3.40 -1.78
CA ILE A 117 9.03 -4.17 -0.97
C ILE A 117 8.74 -3.35 0.29
N GLU A 118 7.45 -3.08 0.51
CA GLU A 118 6.95 -2.39 1.71
C GLU A 118 7.48 -3.08 2.98
N PRO A 119 7.96 -2.32 3.99
CA PRO A 119 8.59 -2.87 5.19
C PRO A 119 7.74 -3.93 5.92
N PHE A 120 6.42 -3.72 6.01
CA PHE A 120 5.53 -4.69 6.64
C PHE A 120 5.40 -5.99 5.84
N CYS A 121 5.24 -5.88 4.51
CA CYS A 121 5.30 -7.05 3.62
C CYS A 121 6.62 -7.83 3.78
N ARG A 122 7.76 -7.12 3.82
CA ARG A 122 9.07 -7.73 4.03
C ARG A 122 9.15 -8.46 5.37
N ALA A 123 8.71 -7.83 6.46
CA ALA A 123 8.71 -8.44 7.79
C ALA A 123 7.91 -9.75 7.80
N ARG A 124 6.71 -9.76 7.20
CA ARG A 124 5.88 -10.98 7.11
C ARG A 124 6.53 -12.09 6.30
N LEU A 125 7.23 -11.75 5.21
CA LEU A 125 7.97 -12.73 4.42
C LEU A 125 9.11 -13.35 5.22
N VAL A 126 9.82 -12.55 6.02
CA VAL A 126 10.91 -13.02 6.88
C VAL A 126 10.39 -13.93 7.98
N THR A 127 9.34 -13.52 8.72
CA THR A 127 8.73 -14.35 9.76
C THR A 127 8.30 -15.70 9.21
N ARG A 128 7.57 -15.70 8.08
CA ARG A 128 7.19 -16.95 7.42
C ARG A 128 8.38 -17.72 6.88
N SER A 129 9.47 -17.04 6.53
CA SER A 129 10.69 -17.71 6.03
C SER A 129 11.48 -18.44 7.11
N ALA A 130 11.28 -18.06 8.37
CA ALA A 130 11.83 -18.80 9.51
C ALA A 130 11.12 -20.15 9.69
N ASP A 131 9.84 -20.21 9.34
CA ASP A 131 9.02 -21.43 9.43
C ASP A 131 9.10 -22.32 8.17
N VAL A 132 9.31 -21.72 7.00
CA VAL A 132 9.45 -22.41 5.69
C VAL A 132 10.48 -21.69 4.83
N SER A 133 11.17 -22.32 3.87
CA SER A 133 12.18 -21.59 3.07
C SER A 133 11.64 -20.30 2.41
N TYR A 134 12.45 -19.25 2.26
CA TYR A 134 12.01 -17.94 1.74
C TYR A 134 11.25 -18.01 0.40
N ARG A 135 11.66 -18.90 -0.51
CA ARG A 135 10.92 -19.13 -1.77
C ARG A 135 9.51 -19.66 -1.52
N LYS A 136 9.34 -20.52 -0.52
CA LYS A 136 8.03 -21.02 -0.10
C LYS A 136 7.23 -19.93 0.63
N SER A 137 7.85 -19.11 1.47
CA SER A 137 7.12 -18.02 2.17
C SER A 137 6.53 -16.99 1.21
N VAL A 138 7.27 -16.63 0.16
CA VAL A 138 6.79 -15.78 -0.94
C VAL A 138 5.62 -16.43 -1.70
N ALA A 139 5.71 -17.73 -2.00
CA ALA A 139 4.64 -18.46 -2.68
C ALA A 139 3.35 -18.61 -1.84
N LEU A 140 3.48 -18.58 -0.51
CA LEU A 140 2.37 -18.67 0.46
C LEU A 140 1.81 -17.30 0.85
N THR A 141 2.25 -16.23 0.20
CA THR A 141 1.66 -14.89 0.38
C THR A 141 0.36 -14.81 -0.45
N PRO A 142 -0.74 -14.24 0.10
CA PRO A 142 -2.09 -14.33 -0.51
C PRO A 142 -2.18 -13.89 -1.98
N ARG A 143 -1.24 -13.05 -2.44
CA ARG A 143 -1.02 -12.74 -3.85
C ARG A 143 0.42 -13.10 -4.21
N ARG A 144 0.61 -13.92 -5.25
CA ARG A 144 1.95 -14.30 -5.75
C ARG A 144 2.74 -13.03 -6.05
N LEU A 145 3.79 -12.77 -5.26
CA LEU A 145 4.76 -11.74 -5.62
C LEU A 145 5.44 -12.19 -6.92
N SER A 146 5.58 -11.28 -7.89
CA SER A 146 6.25 -11.63 -9.15
C SER A 146 7.70 -12.05 -8.88
N GLY A 147 8.25 -12.96 -9.69
CA GLY A 147 9.59 -13.54 -9.50
C GLY A 147 10.74 -12.53 -9.43
N LYS A 148 10.50 -11.25 -9.75
CA LYS A 148 11.46 -10.14 -9.57
C LYS A 148 11.76 -9.82 -8.09
N CYS A 149 10.89 -10.23 -7.16
CA CYS A 149 11.12 -10.13 -5.70
C CYS A 149 12.13 -11.17 -5.15
N LEU A 150 12.63 -12.10 -5.97
CA LEU A 150 13.45 -13.23 -5.54
C LEU A 150 14.95 -12.93 -5.43
N GLN A 151 15.40 -11.69 -5.64
CA GLN A 151 16.82 -11.36 -5.47
C GLN A 151 17.18 -11.49 -3.99
N PRO A 152 18.10 -12.39 -3.60
CA PRO A 152 18.56 -12.47 -2.23
C PRO A 152 19.21 -11.14 -1.86
N ILE A 153 19.05 -10.73 -0.60
CA ILE A 153 19.87 -9.67 -0.01
C ILE A 153 21.32 -10.15 -0.14
N ARG A 154 22.10 -9.53 -1.04
CA ARG A 154 23.55 -9.69 -1.02
C ARG A 154 24.04 -8.91 0.19
N ASN A 155 24.44 -9.64 1.23
CA ASN A 155 25.28 -9.11 2.30
C ASN A 155 26.62 -8.66 1.72
#